data_AF-A0A1V2ZXN6-F1
#
_entry.id   AF-A0A1V2ZXN6-F1
#
_cell.length_a   1.000
_cell.length_b   1.000
_cell.length_c   1.000
_cell.angle_alpha   90.00
_cell.angle_beta   90.00
_cell.angle_gamma   90.00
#
_symmetry.space_group_name_H-M   'P 1'
#
loop_
_entity.id
_entity.type
_entity.pdbx_description
1 polymer ?
#
loop_
_entity_poly.entity_id
_entity_poly.type
_entity_poly.pdbx_seq_one_letter_code
_entity_poly.pdbx_strand_id
1 'polypeptide(L)'
;MNEHSEGRGEGRDRNGPQGTMLFQRGELPEAPPEPAGTEVEESDLPVLVGVAEPFKQQRLLMRPGRHSLGRQSDNDIVLQEPSVSSQHAWVINEDGECRVMNLLSTNGTWVNGERVHEATLREGDRVRFGGAEFVFHHRDHAGAGLPLAGRRPRWRVWLAGGAAVLVLAVLVRIGLEVLA
;
A
#
# COMPACT_ATOMS: atom_id res chain seq x y z
N MET A 1 12.99 -63.71 -50.48
CA MET A 1 14.31 -64.24 -50.07
C MET A 1 15.34 -63.14 -50.28
N ASN A 2 15.96 -62.71 -49.18
CA ASN A 2 17.23 -61.99 -48.98
C ASN A 2 17.46 -60.55 -49.52
N GLU A 3 17.24 -59.60 -48.61
CA GLU A 3 18.19 -58.65 -47.96
C GLU A 3 19.45 -58.10 -48.65
N HIS A 4 19.60 -56.76 -48.51
CA HIS A 4 20.79 -55.86 -48.35
C HIS A 4 20.55 -54.59 -49.19
N SER A 5 20.74 -53.34 -48.74
CA SER A 5 21.52 -52.77 -47.63
C SER A 5 21.12 -51.30 -47.38
N GLU A 6 21.34 -50.87 -46.13
CA GLU A 6 21.61 -49.52 -45.55
C GLU A 6 21.82 -48.36 -46.55
N GLY A 7 21.48 -47.09 -46.32
CA GLY A 7 21.16 -46.30 -45.13
C GLY A 7 21.58 -44.85 -45.42
N ARG A 8 20.81 -43.84 -44.96
CA ARG A 8 21.36 -42.52 -44.59
C ARG A 8 20.28 -41.69 -43.89
N GLY A 9 20.43 -41.53 -42.58
CA GLY A 9 19.79 -40.44 -41.86
C GLY A 9 20.54 -39.15 -42.14
N GLU A 10 19.85 -38.13 -42.62
CA GLU A 10 20.34 -36.76 -42.62
C GLU A 10 19.75 -36.06 -41.39
N GLY A 11 20.56 -35.98 -40.33
CA GLY A 11 20.35 -35.02 -39.26
C GLY A 11 20.47 -33.63 -39.85
N ARG A 12 19.36 -32.90 -39.92
CA ARG A 12 19.37 -31.48 -40.30
C ARG A 12 20.13 -30.72 -39.21
N ASP A 13 21.27 -30.16 -39.60
CA ASP A 13 22.07 -29.25 -38.80
C ASP A 13 21.20 -28.11 -38.24
N ARG A 14 21.18 -27.99 -36.91
CA ARG A 14 20.34 -27.03 -36.16
C ARG A 14 20.94 -25.62 -36.07
N ASN A 15 22.05 -25.38 -36.78
CA ASN A 15 22.85 -24.18 -36.66
C ASN A 15 22.63 -23.27 -37.86
N GLY A 16 21.95 -22.15 -37.67
CA GLY A 16 21.86 -21.08 -38.68
C GLY A 16 23.23 -20.41 -38.90
N PRO A 17 23.40 -19.65 -40.01
CA PRO A 17 24.71 -19.16 -40.46
C PRO A 17 25.45 -18.16 -39.54
N GLN A 18 24.96 -17.86 -38.33
CA GLN A 18 25.65 -16.96 -37.38
C GLN A 18 25.44 -17.36 -35.90
N GLY A 19 25.29 -18.65 -35.59
CA GLY A 19 25.06 -19.09 -34.19
C GLY A 19 23.64 -18.83 -33.67
N THR A 20 22.73 -18.42 -34.56
CA THR A 20 21.30 -18.31 -34.26
C THR A 20 20.68 -19.71 -34.15
N MET A 21 20.24 -20.08 -32.95
CA MET A 21 19.43 -21.27 -32.71
C MET A 21 17.95 -20.95 -32.92
N LEU A 22 17.28 -21.73 -33.77
CA LEU A 22 15.85 -21.63 -34.01
C LEU A 22 15.12 -22.63 -33.08
N PHE A 23 14.43 -22.13 -32.05
CA PHE A 23 13.63 -22.97 -31.16
C PHE A 23 12.26 -23.24 -31.80
N GLN A 24 11.82 -24.50 -31.85
CA GLN A 24 10.42 -24.80 -32.15
C GLN A 24 9.55 -24.37 -30.96
N ARG A 25 8.29 -23.96 -31.21
CA ARG A 25 7.36 -23.46 -30.17
C ARG A 25 7.17 -24.42 -28.98
N GLY A 26 7.49 -25.72 -29.14
CA GLY A 26 7.43 -26.74 -28.08
C GLY A 26 8.75 -27.07 -27.39
N GLU A 27 9.87 -26.42 -27.73
CA GLU A 27 11.20 -26.63 -27.13
C GLU A 27 11.68 -25.44 -26.28
N LEU A 28 10.81 -24.44 -26.07
CA LEU A 28 11.07 -23.44 -25.05
C LEU A 28 11.06 -24.15 -23.69
N PRO A 29 12.09 -24.00 -22.83
CA PRO A 29 11.94 -24.41 -21.45
C PRO A 29 10.68 -23.72 -20.91
N GLU A 30 9.78 -24.47 -20.29
CA GLU A 30 8.77 -23.84 -19.44
C GLU A 30 9.52 -22.83 -18.59
N ALA A 31 9.06 -21.58 -18.60
CA ALA A 31 9.66 -20.55 -17.78
C ALA A 31 9.88 -21.17 -16.39
N PRO A 32 11.08 -21.00 -15.76
CA PRO A 32 11.23 -21.40 -14.38
C PRO A 32 9.99 -20.89 -13.64
N PRO A 33 9.32 -21.70 -12.81
CA PRO A 33 8.10 -21.26 -12.14
C PRO A 33 8.41 -19.87 -11.61
N GLU A 34 7.68 -18.87 -12.13
CA GLU A 34 7.85 -17.48 -11.76
C GLU A 34 8.10 -17.48 -10.26
N PRO A 35 9.25 -16.94 -9.77
CA PRO A 35 9.68 -17.17 -8.40
C PRO A 35 8.47 -16.88 -7.55
N ALA A 36 7.96 -17.90 -6.86
CA ALA A 36 6.69 -17.85 -6.17
C ALA A 36 6.74 -16.64 -5.24
N GLY A 37 6.30 -15.50 -5.76
CA GLY A 37 6.05 -14.30 -4.98
C GLY A 37 4.98 -14.81 -4.07
N THR A 38 5.31 -14.96 -2.79
CA THR A 38 4.41 -15.39 -1.73
C THR A 38 3.02 -15.00 -2.16
N GLU A 39 2.19 -15.98 -2.55
CA GLU A 39 0.79 -15.73 -2.87
C GLU A 39 0.23 -15.23 -1.54
N VAL A 40 0.31 -13.91 -1.32
CA VAL A 40 -0.28 -13.30 -0.15
C VAL A 40 -1.75 -13.44 -0.44
N GLU A 41 -2.33 -14.51 0.11
CA GLU A 41 -3.75 -14.78 0.10
C GLU A 41 -4.45 -13.44 0.33
N GLU A 42 -5.26 -13.00 -0.62
CA GLU A 42 -5.81 -11.64 -0.69
C GLU A 42 -6.59 -11.27 0.59
N SER A 43 -7.02 -12.28 1.35
CA SER A 43 -7.64 -12.22 2.69
C SER A 43 -6.73 -11.67 3.80
N ASP A 44 -5.41 -11.79 3.66
CA ASP A 44 -4.44 -11.37 4.69
C ASP A 44 -3.87 -9.98 4.44
N LEU A 45 -4.26 -9.32 3.34
CA LEU A 45 -3.84 -7.97 3.05
C LEU A 45 -4.60 -6.96 3.91
N PRO A 46 -3.92 -5.90 4.38
CA PRO A 46 -4.61 -4.77 4.99
C PRO A 46 -5.56 -4.11 3.99
N VAL A 47 -6.69 -3.61 4.49
CA VAL A 47 -7.75 -3.04 3.68
C VAL A 47 -8.28 -1.73 4.27
N LEU A 48 -8.52 -0.75 3.40
CA LEU A 48 -9.30 0.43 3.72
C LEU A 48 -10.73 0.22 3.19
N VAL A 49 -11.72 0.25 4.09
CA VAL A 49 -13.13 0.07 3.75
C VAL A 49 -13.84 1.41 3.88
N GLY A 50 -14.42 1.89 2.79
CA GLY A 50 -15.12 3.17 2.77
C GLY A 50 -16.41 3.12 3.58
N VAL A 51 -16.64 4.14 4.41
CA VAL A 51 -17.78 4.19 5.33
C VAL A 51 -18.79 5.29 4.99
N ALA A 52 -18.42 6.24 4.14
CA ALA A 52 -19.25 7.35 3.70
C ALA A 52 -19.41 7.35 2.17
N GLU A 53 -20.51 7.92 1.68
CA GLU A 53 -20.70 8.15 0.25
C GLU A 53 -19.66 9.12 -0.31
N PRO A 54 -19.20 8.95 -1.57
CA PRO A 54 -19.62 7.94 -2.56
C PRO A 54 -18.87 6.60 -2.44
N PHE A 55 -17.97 6.45 -1.45
CA PHE A 55 -17.06 5.30 -1.32
C PHE A 55 -17.60 4.21 -0.39
N LYS A 56 -18.88 4.26 -0.03
CA LYS A 56 -19.46 3.37 0.98
C LYS A 56 -19.31 1.91 0.54
N GLN A 57 -18.77 1.07 1.43
CA GLN A 57 -18.41 -0.34 1.18
C GLN A 57 -17.32 -0.58 0.12
N GLN A 58 -16.72 0.46 -0.46
CA GLN A 58 -15.56 0.28 -1.34
C GLN A 58 -14.37 -0.25 -0.54
N ARG A 59 -13.70 -1.27 -1.07
CA ARG A 59 -12.56 -1.93 -0.43
C ARG A 59 -11.30 -1.61 -1.23
N LEU A 60 -10.28 -1.12 -0.56
CA LEU A 60 -8.98 -0.81 -1.15
C LEU A 60 -7.93 -1.70 -0.47
N LEU A 61 -7.44 -2.70 -1.19
CA LEU A 61 -6.44 -3.64 -0.70
C LEU A 61 -5.05 -3.02 -0.77
N MET A 62 -4.36 -2.98 0.36
CA MET A 62 -3.03 -2.40 0.49
C MET A 62 -2.00 -3.50 0.28
N ARG A 63 -1.60 -3.74 -0.96
CA ARG A 63 -0.48 -4.66 -1.27
C ARG A 63 0.83 -4.13 -0.66
N PRO A 64 1.86 -4.97 -0.43
CA PRO A 64 3.16 -4.49 0.00
C PRO A 64 3.69 -3.39 -0.92
N GLY A 65 4.28 -2.34 -0.34
CA GLY A 65 4.81 -1.19 -1.06
C GLY A 65 4.03 0.10 -0.80
N ARG A 66 4.27 1.10 -1.65
CA ARG A 66 3.73 2.46 -1.53
C ARG A 66 2.65 2.69 -2.58
N HIS A 67 1.48 3.11 -2.13
CA HIS A 67 0.32 3.46 -2.95
C HIS A 67 0.09 4.96 -2.89
N SER A 68 0.04 5.60 -4.05
CA SER A 68 -0.36 6.99 -4.20
C SER A 68 -1.88 7.12 -4.18
N LEU A 69 -2.38 8.13 -3.45
CA LEU A 69 -3.80 8.39 -3.28
C LEU A 69 -4.09 9.85 -3.58
N GLY A 70 -5.07 10.08 -4.45
CA GLY A 70 -5.45 11.43 -4.84
C GLY A 70 -6.56 11.45 -5.89
N ARG A 71 -6.92 12.66 -6.32
CA ARG A 71 -8.00 12.87 -7.30
C ARG A 71 -7.53 12.73 -8.75
N GLN A 72 -6.24 12.94 -9.03
CA GLN A 72 -5.71 12.72 -10.38
C GLN A 72 -5.74 11.23 -10.74
N SER A 73 -5.89 10.95 -12.03
CA SER A 73 -5.95 9.61 -12.60
C SER A 73 -4.61 8.88 -12.65
N ASP A 74 -3.50 9.55 -12.33
CA ASP A 74 -2.15 8.97 -12.28
C ASP A 74 -1.80 8.37 -10.92
N ASN A 75 -2.67 8.51 -9.91
CA ASN A 75 -2.52 7.85 -8.62
C ASN A 75 -2.92 6.37 -8.71
N ASP A 76 -2.28 5.53 -7.90
CA ASP A 76 -2.63 4.12 -7.73
C ASP A 76 -4.07 3.97 -7.22
N ILE A 77 -4.49 4.87 -6.33
CA ILE A 77 -5.83 4.96 -5.76
C ILE A 77 -6.44 6.30 -6.13
N VAL A 78 -7.38 6.27 -7.08
CA VAL A 78 -8.09 7.46 -7.54
C VAL A 78 -9.36 7.67 -6.71
N LEU A 79 -9.41 8.75 -5.94
CA LEU A 79 -10.60 9.17 -5.20
C LEU A 79 -11.27 10.34 -5.92
N GLN A 80 -12.40 10.08 -6.57
CA GLN A 80 -13.20 11.09 -7.27
C GLN A 80 -14.04 11.92 -6.28
N GLU A 81 -13.36 12.69 -5.43
CA GLU A 81 -13.99 13.55 -4.44
C GLU A 81 -13.41 14.97 -4.52
N PRO A 82 -14.23 16.02 -4.71
CA PRO A 82 -13.75 17.38 -4.94
C PRO A 82 -12.79 17.93 -3.88
N SER A 83 -12.93 17.52 -2.62
CA SER A 83 -12.09 18.00 -1.52
C SER A 83 -10.78 17.18 -1.36
N VAL A 84 -10.59 16.12 -2.14
CA VAL A 84 -9.31 15.39 -2.25
C VAL A 84 -8.38 16.12 -3.24
N SER A 85 -7.20 16.52 -2.76
CA SER A 85 -6.12 17.05 -3.61
C SER A 85 -5.69 16.08 -4.72
N SER A 86 -5.17 16.61 -5.82
CA SER A 86 -4.75 15.81 -6.98
C SER A 86 -3.75 14.71 -6.63
N GLN A 87 -2.74 15.05 -5.82
CA GLN A 87 -1.88 14.10 -5.09
C GLN A 87 -2.08 14.41 -3.61
N HIS A 88 -2.72 13.52 -2.87
CA HIS A 88 -3.21 13.81 -1.52
C HIS A 88 -2.32 13.20 -0.44
N ALA A 89 -2.10 11.89 -0.56
CA ALA A 89 -1.38 11.11 0.43
C ALA A 89 -0.71 9.89 -0.20
N TRP A 90 0.20 9.29 0.56
CA TRP A 90 0.67 7.94 0.36
C TRP A 90 0.15 7.03 1.45
N VAL A 91 -0.23 5.81 1.07
CA VAL A 91 -0.42 4.70 2.00
C VAL A 91 0.70 3.71 1.74
N ILE A 92 1.49 3.42 2.76
CA ILE A 92 2.67 2.55 2.64
C ILE A 92 2.40 1.32 3.50
N ASN A 93 2.44 0.14 2.90
CA ASN A 93 2.42 -1.14 3.58
C ASN A 93 3.82 -1.75 3.58
N GLU A 94 4.43 -1.82 4.76
CA GLU A 94 5.69 -2.54 5.00
C GLU A 94 5.37 -3.75 5.87
N ASP A 95 5.40 -4.95 5.27
CA ASP A 95 5.21 -6.23 5.96
C ASP A 95 3.93 -6.32 6.83
N GLY A 96 2.83 -5.69 6.40
CA GLY A 96 1.54 -5.67 7.11
C GLY A 96 1.37 -4.51 8.08
N GLU A 97 2.42 -3.71 8.30
CA GLU A 97 2.34 -2.43 8.99
C GLU A 97 2.03 -1.32 7.97
N CYS A 98 0.80 -0.79 8.05
CA CYS A 98 0.40 0.33 7.20
C CYS A 98 0.65 1.67 7.88
N ARG A 99 1.21 2.62 7.13
CA ARG A 99 1.28 4.03 7.51
C ARG A 99 0.67 4.92 6.42
N VAL A 100 0.10 6.03 6.84
CA VAL A 100 -0.39 7.08 5.95
C VAL A 100 0.51 8.30 6.05
N MET A 101 0.83 8.93 4.92
CA MET A 101 1.65 10.13 4.85
C MET A 101 1.01 11.18 3.94
N ASN A 102 0.74 12.36 4.48
CA ASN A 102 0.05 13.45 3.80
C ASN A 102 1.02 14.30 2.95
N LEU A 103 0.71 14.47 1.67
CA LEU A 103 1.54 15.20 0.70
C LEU A 103 1.12 16.67 0.59
N LEU A 104 1.07 17.38 1.73
CA LEU A 104 0.66 18.79 1.79
C LEU A 104 -0.73 19.04 1.16
N SER A 105 -1.64 18.07 1.28
CA SER A 105 -3.01 18.23 0.79
C SER A 105 -3.73 19.43 1.42
N THR A 106 -4.64 20.04 0.66
CA THR A 106 -5.35 21.26 1.03
C THR A 106 -6.19 21.06 2.29
N ASN A 107 -6.99 19.98 2.33
CA ASN A 107 -7.90 19.68 3.45
C ASN A 107 -7.25 18.79 4.53
N GLY A 108 -6.04 18.30 4.28
CA GLY A 108 -5.30 17.42 5.17
C GLY A 108 -5.79 15.97 5.17
N THR A 109 -4.94 15.13 5.75
CA THR A 109 -5.28 13.76 6.14
C THR A 109 -5.58 13.73 7.64
N TRP A 110 -6.60 12.98 8.02
CA TRP A 110 -7.04 12.85 9.40
C TRP A 110 -7.08 11.38 9.81
N VAL A 111 -6.63 11.07 11.02
CA VAL A 111 -6.75 9.74 11.64
C VAL A 111 -7.45 9.91 12.97
N ASN A 112 -8.60 9.24 13.15
CA ASN A 112 -9.43 9.32 14.36
C ASN A 112 -9.79 10.76 14.79
N GLY A 113 -9.97 11.66 13.81
CA GLY A 113 -10.31 13.06 14.05
C GLY A 113 -9.12 14.00 14.33
N GLU A 114 -7.89 13.47 14.36
CA GLU A 114 -6.67 14.28 14.47
C GLU A 114 -6.03 14.47 13.09
N ARG A 115 -5.60 15.70 12.77
CA ARG A 115 -4.91 15.99 11.50
C ARG A 115 -3.46 15.53 11.60
N VAL A 116 -3.02 14.68 10.67
CA VAL A 116 -1.70 14.07 10.72
C VAL A 116 -0.88 14.42 9.48
N HIS A 117 0.43 14.55 9.67
CA HIS A 117 1.38 14.52 8.54
C HIS A 117 1.78 13.08 8.21
N GLU A 118 2.02 12.28 9.24
CA GLU A 118 2.31 10.85 9.14
C GLU A 118 1.67 10.12 10.33
N ALA A 119 1.12 8.93 10.11
CA ALA A 119 0.61 8.08 11.17
C ALA A 119 0.63 6.59 10.78
N THR A 120 1.03 5.72 11.71
CA THR A 120 0.82 4.27 11.60
C THR A 120 -0.65 3.95 11.87
N LEU A 121 -1.27 3.18 10.98
CA LEU A 121 -2.66 2.76 11.08
C LEU A 121 -2.78 1.51 11.94
N ARG A 122 -3.84 1.46 12.75
CA ARG A 122 -4.21 0.33 13.60
C ARG A 122 -5.60 -0.16 13.26
N GLU A 123 -5.88 -1.41 13.59
CA GLU A 123 -7.19 -2.03 13.43
C GLU A 123 -8.34 -1.11 13.91
N GLY A 124 -9.26 -0.81 13.00
CA GLY A 124 -10.43 0.02 13.27
C GLY A 124 -10.22 1.54 13.18
N ASP A 125 -9.00 2.00 12.86
CA ASP A 125 -8.74 3.44 12.71
C ASP A 125 -9.56 4.04 11.58
N ARG A 126 -10.17 5.20 11.86
CA ARG A 126 -10.88 5.99 10.84
C ARG A 126 -9.89 6.94 10.18
N VAL A 127 -9.69 6.75 8.89
CA VAL A 127 -8.81 7.58 8.06
C VAL A 127 -9.66 8.41 7.12
N ARG A 128 -9.39 9.72 7.07
CA ARG A 128 -10.12 10.65 6.20
C ARG A 128 -9.17 11.47 5.35
N PHE A 129 -9.40 11.45 4.04
CA PHE A 129 -8.69 12.22 3.03
C PHE A 129 -9.65 13.26 2.46
N GLY A 130 -9.56 14.51 2.91
CA GLY A 130 -10.61 15.50 2.61
C GLY A 130 -11.99 15.03 3.11
N GLY A 131 -12.90 14.74 2.18
CA GLY A 131 -14.27 14.26 2.44
C GLY A 131 -14.42 12.75 2.30
N ALA A 132 -13.38 12.05 1.82
CA ALA A 132 -13.39 10.60 1.67
C ALA A 132 -13.00 9.92 2.99
N GLU A 133 -13.88 9.09 3.56
CA GLU A 133 -13.70 8.45 4.86
C GLU A 133 -13.66 6.92 4.75
N PHE A 134 -12.64 6.32 5.36
CA PHE A 134 -12.35 4.89 5.36
C PHE A 134 -12.06 4.38 6.78
N VAL A 135 -12.29 3.10 7.02
CA VAL A 135 -11.83 2.37 8.21
C VAL A 135 -10.74 1.38 7.79
N PHE A 136 -9.66 1.35 8.56
CA PHE A 136 -8.55 0.43 8.33
C PHE A 136 -8.75 -0.90 9.04
N HIS A 137 -8.43 -1.99 8.34
CA HIS A 137 -8.36 -3.34 8.90
C HIS A 137 -7.04 -4.01 8.46
N HIS A 138 -6.37 -4.73 9.36
CA HIS A 138 -5.10 -5.42 9.05
C HIS A 138 -5.28 -6.62 8.11
N ARG A 139 -6.48 -7.19 8.04
CA ARG A 139 -6.82 -8.33 7.18
C ARG A 139 -8.15 -8.06 6.52
N ASP A 140 -8.28 -8.46 5.26
CA ASP A 140 -9.55 -8.53 4.58
C ASP A 140 -10.37 -9.70 5.18
N HIS A 141 -11.10 -9.41 6.24
CA HIS A 141 -12.08 -10.34 6.82
C HIS A 141 -13.39 -10.37 6.01
N ALA A 142 -13.35 -10.61 4.69
CA ALA A 142 -14.57 -10.89 3.92
C ALA A 142 -15.25 -12.24 4.28
N GLY A 143 -14.76 -13.00 5.27
CA GLY A 143 -15.33 -14.31 5.62
C GLY A 143 -15.16 -14.82 7.06
N ALA A 144 -14.67 -14.03 8.01
CA ALA A 144 -14.42 -14.53 9.38
C ALA A 144 -15.48 -14.00 10.37
N GLY A 145 -16.49 -14.83 10.63
CA GLY A 145 -17.34 -14.67 11.81
C GLY A 145 -16.54 -14.86 13.10
N LEU A 146 -16.90 -14.06 14.12
CA LEU A 146 -16.51 -14.09 15.54
C LEU A 146 -15.10 -13.55 15.90
N PRO A 147 -15.03 -12.56 16.83
CA PRO A 147 -13.77 -12.00 17.30
C PRO A 147 -13.13 -12.93 18.35
N LEU A 148 -11.97 -13.51 18.04
CA LEU A 148 -11.11 -14.05 19.09
C LEU A 148 -10.32 -12.91 19.74
N ALA A 149 -10.64 -12.67 21.00
CA ALA A 149 -9.97 -11.71 21.85
C ALA A 149 -8.46 -11.99 21.98
N GLY A 150 -7.68 -10.91 22.05
CA GLY A 150 -6.53 -10.87 22.95
C GLY A 150 -5.16 -11.20 22.36
N ARG A 151 -4.59 -10.27 21.58
CA ARG A 151 -3.14 -10.02 21.62
C ARG A 151 -2.90 -8.54 21.88
N ARG A 152 -2.58 -8.20 23.13
CA ARG A 152 -1.86 -6.96 23.45
C ARG A 152 -0.42 -7.32 23.78
N PRO A 153 0.58 -6.81 23.06
CA PRO A 153 1.89 -6.56 23.62
C PRO A 153 1.99 -5.08 24.00
N ARG A 154 2.24 -4.87 25.29
CA ARG A 154 2.58 -3.60 25.93
C ARG A 154 4.01 -3.24 25.52
N TRP A 155 4.26 -2.06 24.96
CA TRP A 155 5.36 -1.14 25.34
C TRP A 155 5.69 -0.12 24.24
N ARG A 156 5.99 1.11 24.70
CA ARG A 156 6.48 2.30 23.97
C ARG A 156 5.43 3.17 23.29
N VAL A 157 4.78 3.94 24.16
CA VAL A 157 4.47 5.36 23.91
C VAL A 157 5.66 6.01 23.20
N TRP A 158 5.49 6.43 21.94
CA TRP A 158 6.22 7.60 21.48
C TRP A 158 5.39 8.82 21.86
N LEU A 159 6.03 9.65 22.68
CA LEU A 159 5.62 10.97 23.14
C LEU A 159 4.98 11.74 21.98
N ALA A 160 3.71 12.13 22.07
CA ALA A 160 3.30 13.42 22.61
C ALA A 160 4.21 14.59 22.18
N GLY A 161 3.67 15.46 21.34
CA GLY A 161 3.89 16.92 21.38
C GLY A 161 5.34 17.39 21.26
N GLY A 162 5.73 17.81 20.05
CA GLY A 162 7.08 18.32 19.83
C GLY A 162 7.20 19.41 18.76
N ALA A 163 6.22 20.31 18.61
CA ALA A 163 6.41 21.61 17.95
C ALA A 163 5.21 22.56 18.15
N ALA A 164 4.77 22.76 19.39
CA ALA A 164 3.91 23.89 19.70
C ALA A 164 4.27 24.44 21.09
N VAL A 165 4.81 25.66 21.10
CA VAL A 165 4.87 26.60 22.23
C VAL A 165 5.94 26.33 23.31
N LEU A 166 7.18 26.67 22.96
CA LEU A 166 8.13 27.36 23.85
C LEU A 166 8.79 28.40 22.92
N VAL A 167 8.45 29.70 22.88
CA VAL A 167 8.66 30.72 23.92
C VAL A 167 7.71 31.91 23.64
N LEU A 168 6.45 31.84 24.07
CA LEU A 168 5.58 33.04 24.20
C LEU A 168 5.06 33.22 25.63
N ALA A 169 5.80 32.69 26.61
CA ALA A 169 5.52 32.88 28.04
C ALA A 169 6.51 33.84 28.74
N VAL A 170 7.43 34.47 28.00
CA VAL A 170 8.41 35.43 28.55
C VAL A 170 8.00 36.91 28.36
N LEU A 171 7.04 37.24 27.50
CA LEU A 171 6.71 38.65 27.22
C LEU A 171 5.51 39.24 27.99
N VAL A 172 4.75 38.44 28.76
CA VAL A 172 3.63 38.96 29.57
C VAL A 172 4.05 39.26 31.03
N ARG A 173 5.25 38.87 31.46
CA ARG A 173 5.76 39.16 32.82
C ARG A 173 6.59 40.44 32.92
N ILE A 174 6.98 41.05 31.79
CA ILE A 174 7.74 42.32 31.76
C ILE A 174 6.80 43.54 31.64
N GLY A 175 5.53 43.34 31.29
CA GLY A 175 4.55 44.43 31.15
C GLY A 175 3.89 44.93 32.45
N LEU A 176 4.20 44.36 33.62
CA LEU A 176 3.54 44.71 34.88
C LEU A 176 4.43 45.45 35.91
N GLU A 177 5.69 45.76 35.60
CA GLU A 177 6.57 46.55 36.49
C GLU A 177 6.69 48.04 36.10
N VAL A 178 5.85 48.53 35.19
CA VAL A 178 5.80 49.97 34.83
C VAL A 178 4.54 50.67 35.36
N LEU A 179 3.71 49.98 36.17
CA LEU A 179 2.58 50.62 36.84
C LEU A 179 2.30 50.02 38.23
N ALA A 180 3.29 50.08 39.11
CA ALA A 180 3.14 50.02 40.56
C ALA A 180 4.32 50.74 41.23
#